data_AF-A0A5J4P8Q5-F1
#
_entry.id   AF-A0A5J4P8Q5-F1
#
_cell.length_a   1.000
_cell.length_b   1.000
_cell.length_c   1.000
_cell.angle_alpha   90.00
_cell.angle_beta   90.00
_cell.angle_gamma   90.00
#
_symmetry.space_group_name_H-M   'P 1'
#
loop_
_entity.id
_entity.type
_entity.pdbx_description
1 polymer ?
#
loop_
_entity_poly.entity_id
_entity_poly.type
_entity_poly.pdbx_seq_one_letter_code
_entity_poly.pdbx_strand_id
1 'polypeptide(L)'
;MSTSPTTQYKDNYKIRNWKEYNKSLCQRGSLTLWLEDSLLQEWESTSKKKKEVGAQTYSDSIIQCCLLLKINYRLKLRQSMGFIQSLFF
;
A
#
# COMPACT_ATOMS: atom_id res chain seq x y z
N MET A 1 29.01 57.10 -9.35
CA MET A 1 28.68 55.97 -10.25
C MET A 1 27.67 55.11 -9.52
N SER A 2 26.38 55.39 -9.73
CA SER A 2 25.27 54.80 -8.98
C SER A 2 24.81 53.53 -9.71
N THR A 3 24.94 52.37 -9.08
CA THR A 3 24.51 51.09 -9.67
C THR A 3 22.98 51.00 -9.67
N SER A 4 22.39 50.82 -10.86
CA SER A 4 20.95 50.62 -11.05
C SER A 4 20.46 49.32 -10.40
N PRO A 5 19.24 49.27 -9.86
CA PRO A 5 18.70 48.07 -9.24
C PRO A 5 18.39 47.01 -10.31
N THR A 6 18.98 45.83 -10.17
CA THR A 6 18.68 44.69 -11.04
C THR A 6 17.30 44.13 -10.69
N THR A 7 16.31 44.35 -11.56
CA THR A 7 14.98 43.77 -11.40
C THR A 7 15.04 42.27 -11.69
N GLN A 8 14.94 41.43 -10.66
CA GLN A 8 14.82 39.99 -10.85
C GLN A 8 13.45 39.65 -11.43
N TYR A 9 13.42 39.27 -12.72
CA TYR A 9 12.22 38.73 -13.34
C TYR A 9 11.97 37.33 -12.79
N LYS A 10 10.95 37.18 -11.94
CA LYS A 10 10.54 35.88 -11.43
C LYS A 10 9.62 35.23 -12.45
N ASP A 11 10.17 34.30 -13.23
CA ASP A 11 9.38 33.46 -14.14
C ASP A 11 8.27 32.76 -13.36
N ASN A 12 7.02 33.08 -13.66
CA ASN A 12 5.85 32.41 -13.09
C ASN A 12 5.67 31.05 -13.80
N TYR A 13 6.40 30.04 -13.33
CA TYR A 13 6.27 28.67 -13.84
C TYR A 13 4.93 28.06 -13.38
N LYS A 14 4.05 27.75 -14.34
CA LYS A 14 2.77 27.07 -14.08
C LYS A 14 2.92 25.58 -14.35
N ILE A 15 2.80 24.75 -13.31
CA ILE A 15 2.84 23.29 -13.43
C ILE A 15 1.61 22.81 -14.21
N ARG A 16 1.81 22.35 -15.45
CA ARG A 16 0.73 21.86 -16.33
C ARG A 16 0.48 20.35 -16.23
N ASN A 17 1.46 19.60 -15.71
CA ASN A 17 1.46 18.13 -15.68
C ASN A 17 1.11 17.53 -14.30
N TRP A 18 0.54 18.31 -13.38
CA TRP A 18 0.27 17.87 -12.01
C TRP A 18 -0.49 16.55 -11.93
N LYS A 19 -1.51 16.36 -12.80
CA LYS A 19 -2.33 15.15 -12.83
C LYS A 19 -1.51 13.91 -13.19
N GLU A 20 -0.65 13.99 -14.20
CA GLU A 20 0.22 12.89 -14.63
C GLU A 20 1.30 12.60 -13.59
N TYR A 21 1.90 13.65 -13.04
CA TYR A 21 2.88 13.52 -11.97
C TYR A 21 2.28 12.80 -10.76
N ASN A 22 1.10 13.23 -10.30
CA ASN A 22 0.40 12.59 -9.19
C ASN A 22 0.04 11.13 -9.49
N LYS A 23 -0.45 10.82 -10.71
CA LYS A 23 -0.71 9.44 -11.13
C LYS A 23 0.56 8.58 -11.04
N SER A 24 1.70 9.12 -11.48
CA SER A 24 2.99 8.42 -11.38
C SER A 24 3.41 8.17 -9.93
N LEU A 25 3.13 9.10 -9.01
CA LEU A 25 3.41 8.92 -7.58
C LEU A 25 2.54 7.82 -6.97
N CYS A 26 1.23 7.82 -7.28
CA CYS A 26 0.33 6.74 -6.84
C CYS A 26 0.79 5.39 -7.40
N GLN A 27 1.20 5.33 -8.67
CA GLN A 27 1.63 4.08 -9.30
C GLN A 27 2.90 3.49 -8.69
N ARG A 28 3.81 4.32 -8.15
CA ARG A 28 4.99 3.84 -7.40
C ARG A 28 4.62 3.10 -6.11
N GLY A 29 3.51 3.49 -5.48
CA GLY A 29 2.99 2.82 -4.29
C GLY A 29 1.93 1.75 -4.59
N SER A 30 1.55 1.60 -5.86
CA SER A 30 0.57 0.60 -6.28
C SER A 30 1.21 -0.78 -6.28
N LEU A 31 0.50 -1.75 -5.69
CA LEU A 31 0.98 -3.11 -5.56
C LEU A 31 0.03 -4.07 -6.27
N THR A 32 0.60 -5.04 -7.00
CA THR A 32 -0.13 -6.15 -7.59
C THR A 32 0.38 -7.45 -6.98
N LEU A 33 -0.52 -8.22 -6.38
CA LEU A 33 -0.22 -9.50 -5.75
C LEU A 33 -0.90 -10.62 -6.54
N TRP A 34 -0.14 -11.66 -6.87
CA TRP A 34 -0.68 -12.90 -7.41
C TRP A 34 -0.81 -13.88 -6.26
N LEU A 35 -2.04 -14.28 -5.98
CA LEU A 35 -2.38 -15.22 -4.92
C LEU A 35 -3.04 -16.44 -5.55
N GLU A 36 -2.88 -17.58 -4.90
CA GLU A 36 -3.55 -18.81 -5.32
C GLU A 36 -5.06 -18.70 -5.07
N ASP A 37 -5.88 -19.17 -6.00
CA ASP A 37 -7.34 -19.12 -5.88
C ASP A 37 -7.85 -19.90 -4.66
N SER A 38 -7.18 -21.02 -4.32
CA SER A 38 -7.47 -21.81 -3.13
C SER A 38 -7.28 -20.99 -1.85
N LEU A 39 -6.23 -20.17 -1.78
CA LEU A 39 -5.95 -19.29 -0.65
C LEU A 39 -7.03 -18.22 -0.51
N LEU A 40 -7.49 -17.63 -1.61
CA LEU A 40 -8.58 -16.65 -1.59
C LEU A 40 -9.88 -17.28 -1.08
N GLN A 41 -10.18 -18.51 -1.51
CA GLN A 41 -11.36 -19.25 -1.06
C GLN A 41 -11.28 -19.60 0.43
N GLU A 42 -10.12 -20.07 0.90
CA GLU A 42 -9.85 -20.31 2.33
C GLU A 42 -9.99 -19.02 3.14
N TRP A 43 -9.49 -17.90 2.62
CA TRP A 43 -9.59 -16.59 3.27
C TRP A 43 -11.04 -16.16 3.43
N GLU A 44 -11.84 -16.22 2.37
CA GLU A 44 -13.27 -15.91 2.43
C GLU A 44 -14.01 -16.80 3.43
N SER A 45 -13.72 -18.10 3.43
CA SER A 45 -14.34 -19.05 4.37
C SER A 45 -14.01 -18.70 5.81
N THR A 46 -12.78 -18.25 6.07
CA THR A 46 -12.31 -17.84 7.39
C THR A 46 -12.96 -16.54 7.81
N SER A 47 -13.09 -15.55 6.92
CA SER A 47 -13.73 -14.26 7.21
C SER A 47 -15.23 -14.36 7.44
N LYS A 48 -15.92 -15.31 6.78
CA LYS A 48 -17.36 -15.55 6.94
C LYS A 48 -17.71 -16.30 8.23
N LYS A 49 -16.75 -16.97 8.87
CA LYS A 49 -16.98 -17.59 10.19
C LYS A 49 -17.28 -16.48 11.20
N LYS A 50 -18.46 -16.57 11.82
CA LYS A 50 -18.87 -15.66 12.89
C LYS A 50 -17.79 -15.70 13.96
N LYS A 51 -17.28 -14.53 14.36
CA LYS A 51 -16.38 -14.40 15.50
C LYS A 51 -17.12 -14.95 16.73
N GLU A 52 -16.85 -16.19 17.09
CA GLU A 52 -17.13 -16.68 18.42
C GLU A 52 -16.21 -15.92 19.39
N VAL A 53 -16.63 -15.75 20.64
CA VAL A 53 -15.82 -15.06 21.65
C VAL A 53 -14.58 -15.92 21.93
N GLY A 54 -13.49 -15.67 21.20
CA GLY A 54 -12.32 -16.55 21.15
C GLY A 54 -11.63 -16.54 19.77
N ALA A 55 -10.48 -17.21 19.66
CA ALA A 55 -9.54 -17.07 18.54
C ALA A 55 -10.12 -17.43 17.16
N GLN A 56 -9.87 -16.57 16.16
CA GLN A 56 -10.10 -16.90 14.74
C GLN A 56 -9.08 -17.97 14.31
N THR A 57 -9.55 -19.11 13.83
CA THR A 57 -8.66 -20.15 13.27
C THR A 57 -8.32 -19.82 11.82
N TYR A 58 -7.05 -19.59 11.54
CA TYR A 58 -6.52 -19.41 10.18
C TYR A 58 -5.90 -20.72 9.68
N SER A 59 -5.95 -20.97 8.37
CA SER A 59 -5.23 -22.08 7.75
C SER A 59 -3.72 -21.81 7.71
N ASP A 60 -2.93 -22.88 7.62
CA ASP A 60 -1.47 -22.79 7.49
C ASP A 60 -1.06 -22.01 6.24
N SER A 61 -1.80 -22.18 5.12
CA SER A 61 -1.60 -21.45 3.87
C SER A 61 -1.74 -19.93 4.05
N ILE A 62 -2.76 -19.49 4.80
CA ILE A 62 -2.99 -18.08 5.12
C ILE A 62 -1.86 -17.53 5.98
N ILE A 63 -1.43 -18.28 7.00
CA ILE A 63 -0.33 -17.88 7.89
C ILE A 63 0.98 -17.77 7.09
N GLN A 64 1.26 -18.74 6.22
CA GLN A 64 2.43 -18.75 5.36
C GLN A 64 2.43 -17.55 4.41
N CYS A 65 1.31 -17.22 3.77
CA CYS A 65 1.18 -16.03 2.92
C CYS A 65 1.44 -14.74 3.70
N CYS A 66 0.86 -14.59 4.90
CA CYS A 66 1.12 -13.44 5.76
C CYS A 66 2.61 -13.31 6.12
N LEU A 67 3.29 -14.43 6.42
CA LEU A 67 4.72 -14.45 6.72
C LEU A 67 5.57 -14.11 5.49
N LEU A 68 5.21 -14.62 4.31
CA LEU A 68 5.90 -14.31 3.06
C LEU A 68 5.79 -12.82 2.74
N LEU A 69 4.60 -12.23 2.84
CA LEU A 69 4.41 -10.80 2.63
C LEU A 69 5.21 -9.98 3.64
N LYS A 70 5.19 -10.38 4.92
CA LYS A 70 6.00 -9.72 5.96
C LYS A 70 7.50 -9.74 5.63
N ILE A 71 8.04 -10.88 5.20
CA ILE A 71 9.48 -11.03 4.91
C ILE A 71 9.86 -10.28 3.63
N ASN A 72 9.10 -10.45 2.55
CA ASN A 72 9.40 -9.83 1.26
C ASN A 72 9.37 -8.30 1.33
N TYR A 73 8.38 -7.73 2.01
CA TYR A 73 8.26 -6.28 2.20
C TYR A 73 8.99 -5.77 3.46
N ARG A 74 9.70 -6.65 4.18
CA ARG A 74 10.46 -6.32 5.41
C ARG A 74 9.62 -5.55 6.44
N LEU A 75 8.36 -5.94 6.62
CA LEU A 75 7.41 -5.26 7.50
C LEU A 75 7.58 -5.67 8.96
N LYS A 76 7.41 -4.71 9.89
CA LYS A 76 7.25 -5.03 11.32
C LYS A 76 5.87 -5.63 11.58
N LEU A 77 5.69 -6.35 12.69
CA LEU A 77 4.43 -7.06 13.00
C LEU A 77 3.17 -6.17 12.91
N ARG A 78 3.22 -4.94 13.43
CA ARG A 78 2.08 -4.01 13.35
C ARG A 78 1.84 -3.50 11.92
N GLN A 79 2.89 -3.29 11.15
CA GLN A 79 2.78 -2.90 9.74
C GLN A 79 2.24 -4.04 8.88
N SER A 80 2.68 -5.28 9.11
CA SER A 80 2.13 -6.44 8.41
C SER A 80 0.65 -6.63 8.75
N MET A 81 0.24 -6.43 10.00
CA MET A 81 -1.16 -6.50 10.38
C MET A 81 -2.01 -5.47 9.62
N GLY A 82 -1.60 -4.20 9.60
CA GLY A 82 -2.31 -3.16 8.86
C GLY A 82 -2.30 -3.38 7.34
N PHE A 83 -1.18 -3.88 6.79
CA PHE A 83 -1.05 -4.21 5.38
C PHE A 83 -2.01 -5.33 4.96
N ILE A 84 -2.03 -6.44 5.69
CA ILE A 84 -2.98 -7.54 5.46
C ILE A 84 -4.42 -7.07 5.63
N GLN A 85 -4.69 -6.21 6.62
CA GLN A 85 -6.02 -5.64 6.80
C GLN A 85 -6.44 -4.83 5.58
N SER A 86 -5.56 -3.99 5.01
CA SER A 86 -5.88 -3.18 3.83
C SER A 86 -6.09 -3.99 2.54
N LEU A 87 -5.63 -5.24 2.49
CA LEU A 87 -5.77 -6.10 1.30
C LEU A 87 -7.06 -6.89 1.30
N PHE A 88 -7.54 -7.33 2.47
CA PHE A 88 -8.62 -8.31 2.59
C PHE A 88 -9.83 -7.83 3.42
N PHE A 89 -9.78 -6.64 4.01
CA PHE A 89 -10.88 -6.03 4.79
C PHE A 89 -11.15 -4.60 4.32
#